data_AF-A0A2V1B5S0-F1
#
_entry.id   AF-A0A2V1B5S0-F1
#
_cell.length_a   1.000
_cell.length_b   1.000
_cell.length_c   1.000
_cell.angle_alpha   90.00
_cell.angle_beta   90.00
_cell.angle_gamma   90.00
#
_symmetry.space_group_name_H-M   'P 1'
#
loop_
_entity.id
_entity.type
_entity.pdbx_description
1 polymer ?
#
loop_
_entity_poly.entity_id
_entity_poly.type
_entity_poly.pdbx_seq_one_letter_code
_entity_poly.pdbx_strand_id
1 'polypeptide(L)'
;MVSPYWFPPEIWTMVFQMISEDYHYDIINVRLTCKIFENLATPFLLLPRIICAPSSSSLATLTAVSRHPVLSRSVREIVCNCSRFQSIKTLPEYKEALRRAYRFSGFDEPRSEEEDLGLNTAFSDYSQYYNNQAAMESSGEVIACLCSALMRMPNIERITISPNF
;
A
#
# COMPACT_ATOMS: atom_id res chain seq x y z
N MET A 1 -5.67 41.04 10.05
CA MET A 1 -5.15 39.86 9.34
C MET A 1 -6.32 39.14 8.72
N VAL A 2 -6.44 39.18 7.39
CA VAL A 2 -7.55 38.54 6.68
C VAL A 2 -7.25 37.05 6.62
N SER A 3 -8.16 36.26 7.16
CA SER A 3 -8.14 34.80 7.10
C SER A 3 -7.99 34.33 5.64
N PRO A 4 -7.07 33.40 5.32
CA PRO A 4 -6.79 32.99 3.94
C PRO A 4 -7.93 32.18 3.27
N TYR A 5 -9.08 32.03 3.93
CA TYR A 5 -10.23 31.28 3.41
C TYR A 5 -11.23 32.24 2.77
N TRP A 6 -10.95 32.66 1.52
CA TRP A 6 -11.81 33.62 0.78
C TRP A 6 -13.16 33.06 0.34
N PHE A 7 -13.35 31.74 0.37
CA PHE A 7 -14.59 31.10 -0.03
C PHE A 7 -15.22 30.28 1.11
N PRO A 8 -16.56 30.21 1.17
CA PRO A 8 -17.27 29.31 2.07
C PRO A 8 -16.83 27.84 1.89
N PRO A 9 -16.87 27.02 2.95
CA PRO A 9 -16.55 25.59 2.87
C PRO A 9 -17.31 24.84 1.76
N GLU A 10 -18.54 25.25 1.47
CA GLU A 10 -19.39 24.66 0.44
C GLU A 10 -18.77 24.80 -0.95
N ILE A 11 -18.18 25.96 -1.26
CA ILE A 11 -17.52 26.20 -2.54
C ILE A 11 -16.26 25.34 -2.66
N TRP A 12 -15.46 25.25 -1.59
CA TRP A 12 -14.30 24.36 -1.55
C TRP A 12 -14.68 22.90 -1.71
N THR A 13 -15.80 22.49 -1.11
CA THR A 13 -16.34 21.14 -1.22
C THR A 13 -16.72 20.81 -2.67
N MET A 14 -17.33 21.75 -3.40
CA MET A 14 -17.61 21.57 -4.84
C MET A 14 -16.32 21.49 -5.68
N VAL A 15 -15.33 22.34 -5.38
CA VAL A 15 -14.02 22.30 -6.06
C VAL A 15 -13.31 20.96 -5.82
N PHE A 16 -13.32 20.47 -4.58
CA PHE A 16 -12.71 19.19 -4.23
C PHE A 16 -13.44 18.00 -4.83
N GLN A 17 -14.76 18.08 -4.99
CA GLN A 17 -15.52 17.10 -5.74
C GLN A 17 -15.08 17.06 -7.20
N MET A 18 -15.01 18.20 -7.89
CA MET A 18 -14.55 18.27 -9.28
C MET A 18 -13.12 17.74 -9.44
N ILE A 19 -12.21 18.16 -8.55
CA ILE A 19 -10.82 17.67 -8.54
C ILE A 19 -10.78 16.16 -8.30
N SER A 20 -11.63 15.63 -7.41
CA SER A 20 -11.68 14.19 -7.16
C SER A 20 -12.24 13.39 -8.35
N GLU A 21 -13.15 13.96 -9.13
CA GLU A 21 -13.73 13.27 -10.29
C GLU A 21 -12.75 13.23 -11.47
N ASP A 22 -12.02 14.33 -11.71
CA ASP A 22 -11.09 14.45 -12.84
C ASP A 22 -9.64 14.02 -12.51
N TYR A 23 -9.18 14.26 -11.27
CA TYR A 23 -7.77 14.15 -10.87
C TYR A 23 -7.60 13.60 -9.43
N HIS A 24 -7.87 12.30 -9.24
CA HIS A 24 -7.72 11.60 -7.95
C HIS A 24 -6.36 11.78 -7.24
N TYR A 25 -5.28 12.10 -7.95
CA TYR A 25 -3.97 12.33 -7.34
C TYR A 25 -3.84 13.71 -6.67
N ASP A 26 -4.58 14.71 -7.16
CA ASP A 26 -4.41 16.09 -6.71
C ASP A 26 -5.13 16.38 -5.39
N ILE A 27 -6.20 15.64 -5.10
CA ILE A 27 -6.92 15.76 -3.83
C ILE A 27 -6.05 15.36 -2.62
N ILE A 28 -5.06 14.47 -2.82
CA ILE A 28 -4.09 14.10 -1.79
C ILE A 28 -3.22 15.32 -1.44
N ASN A 29 -2.75 16.05 -2.45
CA ASN A 29 -1.91 17.24 -2.28
C ASN A 29 -2.68 18.39 -1.63
N VAL A 30 -3.95 18.56 -2.01
CA VAL A 30 -4.86 19.57 -1.42
C VAL A 30 -4.96 19.41 0.11
N ARG A 31 -5.02 18.17 0.61
CA ARG A 31 -5.09 17.90 2.06
C ARG A 31 -3.86 18.36 2.83
N LEU A 32 -2.71 18.42 2.18
CA LEU A 32 -1.44 18.81 2.81
C LEU A 32 -1.28 20.33 2.96
N THR A 33 -2.21 21.13 2.41
CA THR A 33 -2.11 22.59 2.42
C THR A 33 -2.44 23.20 3.79
N CYS A 34 -3.58 22.82 4.39
CA CYS A 34 -4.01 23.30 5.70
C CYS A 34 -5.05 22.37 6.33
N LYS A 35 -5.27 22.49 7.64
CA LYS A 35 -6.19 21.64 8.41
C LYS A 35 -7.65 21.74 7.95
N ILE A 36 -8.07 22.88 7.43
CA ILE A 36 -9.43 23.05 6.88
C ILE A 36 -9.57 22.24 5.59
N PHE A 37 -8.59 22.35 4.69
CA PHE A 37 -8.59 21.60 3.44
C PHE A 37 -8.44 20.12 3.70
N GLU A 38 -7.62 19.71 4.68
CA GLU A 38 -7.57 18.34 5.15
C GLU A 38 -8.97 17.81 5.50
N ASN A 39 -9.71 18.52 6.34
CA ASN A 39 -11.06 18.08 6.76
C ASN A 39 -12.07 18.04 5.61
N LEU A 40 -12.03 19.03 4.72
CA LEU A 40 -12.97 19.16 3.60
C LEU A 40 -12.64 18.22 2.43
N ALA A 41 -11.36 17.94 2.17
CA ALA A 41 -10.92 17.06 1.10
C ALA A 41 -10.90 15.58 1.50
N THR A 42 -10.81 15.26 2.80
CA THR A 42 -10.79 13.86 3.27
C THR A 42 -12.01 13.03 2.84
N PRO A 43 -13.25 13.54 2.84
CA PRO A 43 -14.41 12.82 2.30
C PRO A 43 -14.28 12.45 0.82
N PHE A 44 -13.53 13.23 0.05
CA PHE A 44 -13.27 13.01 -1.38
C PHE A 44 -12.08 12.10 -1.65
N LEU A 45 -11.34 11.72 -0.60
CA LEU A 45 -10.48 10.55 -0.67
C LEU A 45 -11.35 9.31 -0.66
N LEU A 46 -12.01 9.07 -1.79
CA LEU A 46 -12.44 7.74 -2.13
C LEU A 46 -11.16 6.93 -2.25
N LEU A 47 -10.84 6.16 -1.21
CA LEU A 47 -9.98 4.99 -1.30
C LEU A 47 -10.90 3.81 -1.59
N PRO A 48 -11.50 3.69 -2.81
CA PRO A 48 -12.41 2.60 -3.07
C PRO A 48 -11.68 1.26 -2.96
N ARG A 49 -10.35 1.25 -3.12
CA ARG A 49 -9.53 0.05 -3.15
C ARG A 49 -8.35 0.15 -2.19
N ILE A 50 -8.25 -0.79 -1.25
CA ILE A 50 -7.07 -0.99 -0.41
C ILE A 50 -6.31 -2.21 -0.89
N ILE A 51 -4.99 -2.11 -1.00
CA ILE A 51 -4.11 -3.25 -1.27
C ILE A 51 -3.50 -3.70 0.06
N CYS A 52 -3.80 -4.93 0.44
CA CYS A 52 -3.24 -5.61 1.60
C CYS A 52 -2.24 -6.67 1.14
N ALA A 53 -1.03 -6.68 1.68
CA ALA A 53 -0.04 -7.73 1.49
C ALA A 53 0.36 -8.32 2.85
N PRO A 54 0.92 -9.54 2.92
CA PRO A 54 1.47 -10.10 4.16
C PRO A 54 2.78 -9.40 4.53
N SER A 55 2.68 -8.12 4.85
CA SER A 55 3.77 -7.26 5.30
C SER A 55 3.31 -6.34 6.42
N SER A 56 4.20 -6.06 7.36
CA SER A 56 3.89 -5.22 8.54
C SER A 56 3.40 -3.83 8.18
N SER A 57 4.00 -3.19 7.17
CA SER A 57 3.59 -1.88 6.68
C SER A 57 2.17 -1.89 6.09
N SER A 58 1.83 -2.94 5.34
CA SER A 58 0.52 -3.07 4.72
C SER A 58 -0.58 -3.36 5.75
N LEU A 59 -0.31 -4.25 6.72
CA LEU A 59 -1.25 -4.53 7.82
C LEU A 59 -1.45 -3.31 8.74
N ALA A 60 -0.39 -2.53 9.00
CA ALA A 60 -0.49 -1.28 9.75
C ALA A 60 -1.36 -0.26 9.02
N THR A 61 -1.20 -0.15 7.69
CA THR A 61 -2.03 0.72 6.85
C THR A 61 -3.50 0.28 6.87
N LEU A 62 -3.77 -1.02 6.70
CA LEU A 62 -5.12 -1.57 6.78
C LEU A 62 -5.77 -1.26 8.14
N THR A 63 -5.02 -1.45 9.22
CA THR A 63 -5.48 -1.14 10.58
C THR A 63 -5.79 0.34 10.75
N ALA A 64 -4.91 1.24 10.28
CA ALA A 64 -5.09 2.67 10.37
C ALA A 64 -6.35 3.13 9.60
N VAL A 65 -6.52 2.64 8.36
CA VAL A 65 -7.70 2.97 7.54
C VAL A 65 -8.97 2.42 8.16
N SER A 66 -8.95 1.19 8.70
CA SER A 66 -10.11 0.58 9.36
C SER A 66 -10.60 1.37 10.58
N ARG A 67 -9.69 2.03 11.29
CA ARG A 67 -10.00 2.81 12.50
C ARG A 67 -10.35 4.26 12.19
N HIS A 68 -10.12 4.71 10.96
CA HIS A 68 -10.37 6.09 10.58
C HIS A 68 -11.88 6.33 10.39
N PRO A 69 -12.49 7.35 11.02
CA PRO A 69 -13.95 7.55 11.03
C PRO A 69 -14.56 7.82 9.64
N VAL A 70 -13.80 8.46 8.75
CA VAL A 70 -14.23 8.76 7.36
C VAL A 70 -13.78 7.67 6.38
N LEU A 71 -12.47 7.42 6.27
CA LEU A 71 -11.90 6.49 5.29
C LEU A 71 -12.43 5.06 5.39
N SER A 72 -12.71 4.54 6.60
CA SER A 72 -13.29 3.19 6.75
C SER A 72 -14.61 3.01 6.00
N ARG A 73 -15.40 4.08 5.85
CA ARG A 73 -16.68 4.07 5.14
C ARG A 73 -16.53 4.25 3.63
N SER A 74 -15.40 4.76 3.16
CA SER A 74 -15.15 4.96 1.72
C SER A 74 -14.58 3.72 1.03
N VAL A 75 -14.08 2.74 1.79
CA VAL A 75 -13.52 1.50 1.24
C VAL A 75 -14.63 0.62 0.66
N ARG A 76 -14.50 0.25 -0.61
CA ARG A 76 -15.42 -0.65 -1.32
C ARG A 76 -14.77 -2.00 -1.67
N GLU A 77 -13.47 -2.02 -1.84
CA GLU A 77 -12.69 -3.16 -2.25
C GLU A 77 -11.43 -3.33 -1.40
N ILE A 78 -11.18 -4.58 -0.97
CA ILE A 78 -9.89 -4.99 -0.43
C ILE A 78 -9.25 -5.98 -1.40
N VAL A 79 -8.00 -5.72 -1.78
CA VAL A 79 -7.19 -6.62 -2.60
C VAL A 79 -6.05 -7.19 -1.78
N CYS A 80 -6.17 -8.46 -1.44
CA CYS A 80 -5.19 -9.22 -0.71
C CYS A 80 -4.17 -9.80 -1.71
N ASN A 81 -2.98 -9.19 -1.78
CA ASN A 81 -1.85 -9.74 -2.49
C ASN A 81 -1.10 -10.76 -1.61
N CYS A 82 -1.44 -12.02 -1.78
CA CYS A 82 -0.80 -13.20 -1.22
C CYS A 82 0.36 -13.72 -2.08
N SER A 83 1.02 -12.88 -2.89
CA SER A 83 2.24 -13.27 -3.61
C SER A 83 3.29 -13.80 -2.63
N ARG A 84 3.76 -15.03 -2.85
CA ARG A 84 4.74 -15.68 -1.98
C ARG A 84 6.16 -15.46 -2.48
N PHE A 85 7.03 -15.04 -1.58
CA PHE A 85 8.47 -15.09 -1.81
C PHE A 85 8.93 -16.57 -1.79
N GLN A 86 9.88 -16.90 -2.67
CA GLN A 86 10.46 -18.24 -2.69
C GLN A 86 11.53 -18.34 -1.60
N SER A 87 11.66 -19.51 -0.98
CA SER A 87 12.76 -19.78 -0.05
C SER A 87 14.06 -19.85 -0.84
N ILE A 88 14.82 -18.76 -0.85
CA ILE A 88 16.16 -18.70 -1.43
C ILE A 88 17.15 -18.62 -0.28
N LYS A 89 18.01 -19.63 -0.14
CA LYS A 89 18.90 -19.75 1.01
C LYS A 89 20.29 -19.20 0.75
N THR A 90 20.69 -19.12 -0.52
CA THR A 90 22.04 -18.73 -0.89
C THR A 90 22.02 -17.63 -1.95
N LEU A 91 23.07 -16.79 -1.92
CA LEU A 91 23.23 -15.71 -2.88
C LEU A 91 23.37 -16.20 -4.34
N PRO A 92 24.03 -17.34 -4.65
CA PRO A 92 24.02 -17.93 -6.00
C PRO A 92 22.61 -18.30 -6.49
N GLU A 93 21.76 -18.86 -5.64
CA GLU A 93 20.37 -19.15 -5.99
C GLU A 93 19.58 -17.88 -6.26
N TYR A 94 19.85 -16.81 -5.49
CA TYR A 94 19.24 -15.50 -5.67
C TYR A 94 19.61 -14.89 -7.03
N LYS A 95 20.90 -14.92 -7.39
CA LYS A 95 21.39 -14.51 -8.72
C LYS A 95 20.70 -15.27 -9.84
N GLU A 96 20.56 -16.59 -9.70
CA GLU A 96 19.91 -17.42 -10.71
C GLU A 96 18.39 -17.14 -10.82
N ALA A 97 17.73 -16.83 -9.71
CA ALA A 97 16.34 -16.39 -9.71
C ALA A 97 16.18 -15.03 -10.40
N LEU A 98 17.10 -14.08 -10.18
CA LEU A 98 17.12 -12.80 -10.87
C LEU A 98 17.34 -12.96 -12.38
N ARG A 99 18.28 -13.81 -12.81
CA ARG A 99 18.49 -14.13 -14.23
C ARG A 99 17.23 -14.69 -14.89
N ARG A 100 16.49 -15.54 -14.18
CA ARG A 100 15.20 -16.07 -14.67
C ARG A 100 14.12 -15.01 -14.77
N ALA A 101 14.03 -14.11 -13.78
CA ALA A 101 13.03 -13.04 -13.77
C ALA A 101 13.28 -11.98 -14.85
N TYR A 102 14.54 -11.62 -15.07
CA TYR A 102 14.97 -10.56 -16.00
C TYR A 102 15.47 -11.10 -17.34
N ARG A 103 15.00 -12.29 -17.74
CA ARG A 103 15.46 -13.02 -18.93
C ARG A 103 15.44 -12.20 -20.23
N PHE A 104 14.56 -11.19 -20.30
CA PHE A 104 14.37 -10.32 -21.47
C PHE A 104 14.91 -8.90 -21.30
N SER A 105 15.28 -8.48 -20.09
CA SER A 105 15.71 -7.11 -19.80
C SER A 105 17.20 -6.98 -19.49
N GLY A 106 17.95 -8.10 -19.48
CA GLY A 106 19.39 -8.12 -19.23
C GLY A 106 19.71 -7.79 -17.77
N PHE A 107 19.76 -8.83 -16.93
CA PHE A 107 20.40 -8.67 -15.61
C PHE A 107 21.91 -8.50 -15.85
N ASP A 108 22.41 -7.29 -15.70
CA ASP A 108 23.85 -7.01 -15.76
C ASP A 108 24.44 -7.38 -14.40
N GLU A 109 25.16 -8.50 -14.36
CA GLU A 109 25.73 -9.00 -13.11
C GLU A 109 26.87 -8.06 -12.68
N PRO A 110 26.93 -7.68 -11.39
CA PRO A 110 27.96 -6.79 -10.89
C PRO A 110 29.37 -7.33 -11.20
N ARG A 111 30.23 -6.46 -11.74
CA ARG A 111 31.61 -6.78 -12.16
C ARG A 111 32.63 -6.48 -11.07
N SER A 112 32.27 -5.74 -10.02
CA SER A 112 33.17 -5.31 -8.93
C SER A 112 32.61 -5.60 -7.53
N GLU A 113 33.49 -5.61 -6.52
CA GLU A 113 33.13 -5.83 -5.11
C GLU A 113 32.20 -4.74 -4.54
N GLU A 114 32.27 -3.50 -5.04
CA GLU A 114 31.37 -2.41 -4.63
C GLU A 114 29.94 -2.61 -5.16
N GLU A 115 29.78 -3.15 -6.37
CA GLU A 115 28.46 -3.51 -6.90
C GLU A 115 27.90 -4.77 -6.23
N ASP A 116 28.77 -5.65 -5.72
CA ASP A 116 28.39 -6.83 -4.93
C ASP A 116 27.79 -6.45 -3.57
N LEU A 117 28.12 -5.28 -3.00
CA LEU A 117 27.51 -4.76 -1.77
C LEU A 117 26.01 -4.48 -1.95
N GLY A 118 25.63 -3.90 -3.10
CA GLY A 118 24.24 -3.64 -3.44
C GLY A 118 23.43 -4.93 -3.59
N LEU A 119 24.03 -5.95 -4.21
CA LEU A 119 23.41 -7.26 -4.36
C LEU A 119 23.27 -8.01 -3.03
N ASN A 120 24.28 -7.95 -2.16
CA ASN A 120 24.23 -8.51 -0.81
C ASN A 120 23.12 -7.85 0.03
N THR A 121 22.98 -6.53 -0.07
CA THR A 121 21.92 -5.77 0.61
C THR A 121 20.54 -6.20 0.09
N ALA A 122 20.37 -6.27 -1.24
CA ALA A 122 19.11 -6.72 -1.85
C ALA A 122 18.75 -8.17 -1.47
N PHE A 123 19.75 -9.06 -1.36
CA PHE A 123 19.56 -10.43 -0.90
C PHE A 123 19.17 -10.50 0.59
N SER A 124 19.79 -9.66 1.42
CA SER A 124 19.44 -9.53 2.84
C SER A 124 18.00 -9.05 3.00
N ASP A 125 17.60 -8.01 2.27
CA ASP A 125 16.24 -7.47 2.27
C ASP A 125 15.23 -8.54 1.81
N TYR A 126 15.53 -9.25 0.72
CA TYR A 126 14.71 -10.36 0.23
C TYR A 126 14.51 -11.44 1.29
N SER A 127 15.60 -11.85 1.95
CA SER A 127 15.58 -12.86 3.01
C SER A 127 14.75 -12.39 4.21
N GLN A 128 14.87 -11.12 4.58
CA GLN A 128 14.07 -10.51 5.64
C GLN A 128 12.58 -10.49 5.28
N TYR A 129 12.22 -10.09 4.05
CA TYR A 129 10.83 -10.13 3.58
C TYR A 129 10.25 -11.54 3.59
N TYR A 130 11.00 -12.55 3.12
CA TYR A 130 10.59 -13.94 3.18
C TYR A 130 10.34 -14.41 4.61
N ASN A 131 11.28 -14.15 5.53
CA ASN A 131 11.15 -14.54 6.93
C ASN A 131 9.95 -13.87 7.61
N ASN A 132 9.73 -12.58 7.34
CA ASN A 132 8.57 -11.85 7.85
C ASN A 132 7.26 -12.44 7.32
N GLN A 133 7.18 -12.76 6.01
CA GLN A 133 6.02 -13.38 5.42
C GLN A 133 5.74 -14.77 6.03
N ALA A 134 6.76 -15.60 6.19
CA ALA A 134 6.64 -16.93 6.79
C ALA A 134 6.18 -16.85 8.26
N ALA A 135 6.72 -15.91 9.03
CA ALA A 135 6.29 -15.67 10.40
C ALA A 135 4.82 -15.23 10.47
N MET A 136 4.39 -14.30 9.61
CA MET A 136 3.02 -13.81 9.54
C MET A 136 2.00 -14.87 9.09
N GLU A 137 2.40 -15.78 8.19
CA GLU A 137 1.57 -16.93 7.82
C GLU A 137 1.40 -17.88 9.02
N SER A 138 2.48 -18.15 9.76
CA SER A 138 2.43 -19.05 10.92
C SER A 138 1.63 -18.52 12.11
N SER A 139 1.57 -17.19 12.28
CA SER A 139 0.86 -16.54 13.39
C SER A 139 -0.63 -16.32 13.13
N GLY A 140 -1.08 -16.41 11.87
CA GLY A 140 -2.44 -16.05 11.48
C GLY A 140 -2.76 -14.55 11.58
N GLU A 141 -1.73 -13.70 11.78
CA GLU A 141 -1.88 -12.26 11.99
C GLU A 141 -2.56 -11.56 10.82
N VAL A 142 -2.28 -12.00 9.59
CA VAL A 142 -2.90 -11.47 8.37
C VAL A 142 -4.42 -11.64 8.41
N ILE A 143 -4.89 -12.84 8.78
CA ILE A 143 -6.32 -13.16 8.85
C ILE A 143 -6.97 -12.36 9.99
N ALA A 144 -6.34 -12.32 11.16
CA ALA A 144 -6.85 -11.57 12.30
C ALA A 144 -6.98 -10.07 12.00
N CYS A 145 -5.96 -9.48 11.35
CA CYS A 145 -5.97 -8.08 10.92
C CYS A 145 -7.08 -7.83 9.90
N LEU A 146 -7.22 -8.71 8.89
CA LEU A 146 -8.28 -8.61 7.89
C LEU A 146 -9.67 -8.65 8.53
N CYS A 147 -9.95 -9.66 9.37
CA CYS A 147 -11.23 -9.78 10.06
C CYS A 147 -11.54 -8.54 10.91
N SER A 148 -10.54 -8.05 11.66
CA SER A 148 -10.66 -6.85 12.48
C SER A 148 -10.95 -5.60 11.63
N ALA A 149 -10.37 -5.49 10.44
CA ALA A 149 -10.61 -4.39 9.52
C ALA A 149 -12.01 -4.46 8.90
N LEU A 150 -12.42 -5.65 8.44
CA LEU A 150 -13.75 -5.89 7.86
C LEU A 150 -14.88 -5.51 8.82
N MET A 151 -14.75 -5.82 10.11
CA MET A 151 -15.73 -5.45 11.14
C MET A 151 -15.92 -3.93 11.29
N ARG A 152 -14.99 -3.11 10.80
CA ARG A 152 -15.03 -1.64 10.89
C ARG A 152 -15.29 -0.96 9.55
N MET A 153 -15.41 -1.71 8.46
CA MET A 153 -15.59 -1.19 7.11
C MET A 153 -16.95 -1.65 6.55
N PRO A 154 -18.03 -0.87 6.80
CA PRO A 154 -19.39 -1.33 6.56
C PRO A 154 -19.80 -1.39 5.07
N ASN A 155 -19.05 -0.72 4.18
CA ASN A 155 -19.43 -0.52 2.78
C ASN A 155 -18.58 -1.37 1.81
N ILE A 156 -17.95 -2.45 2.29
CA ILE A 156 -17.17 -3.34 1.43
C ILE A 156 -18.11 -4.13 0.52
N GLU A 157 -17.84 -4.05 -0.78
CA GLU A 157 -18.57 -4.71 -1.84
C GLU A 157 -17.78 -5.90 -2.42
N ARG A 158 -16.44 -5.83 -2.40
CA ARG A 158 -15.57 -6.85 -3.02
C ARG A 158 -14.31 -7.14 -2.21
N ILE A 159 -13.93 -8.41 -2.14
CA ILE A 159 -12.61 -8.83 -1.67
C ILE A 159 -11.96 -9.67 -2.77
N THR A 160 -10.80 -9.22 -3.24
CA THR A 160 -10.03 -9.88 -4.30
C THR A 160 -8.78 -10.50 -3.67
N ILE A 161 -8.48 -11.76 -3.97
CA ILE A 161 -7.25 -12.43 -3.54
C ILE A 161 -6.38 -12.64 -4.77
N SER A 162 -5.12 -12.20 -4.72
CA SER A 162 -4.14 -12.30 -5.80
C SER A 162 -2.84 -12.92 -5.27
N PRO A 163 -2.09 -13.75 -6.01
CA PRO A 163 -2.44 -14.28 -7.33
C PRO A 163 -3.67 -15.17 -7.24
N ASN A 164 -4.48 -15.18 -8.31
CA ASN A 164 -5.51 -16.21 -8.47
C ASN A 164 -4.77 -17.55 -8.57
N PHE A 165 -4.86 -18.36 -7.52
CA PHE A 165 -4.38 -19.75 -7.55
C PHE A 165 -5.35 -20.64 -8.34
#